data_AF-A0A660MU57-F1
#
_entry.id   AF-A0A660MU57-F1
#
_cell.length_a   1.000
_cell.length_b   1.000
_cell.length_c   1.000
_cell.angle_alpha   90.00
_cell.angle_beta   90.00
_cell.angle_gamma   90.00
#
_symmetry.space_group_name_H-M   'P 1'
#
loop_
_entity.id
_entity.type
_entity.pdbx_description
1 polymer ?
#
loop_
_entity_poly.entity_id
_entity_poly.type
_entity_poly.pdbx_seq_one_letter_code
_entity_poly.pdbx_strand_id
1 'polypeptide(L)'
;MYSEVYSPKDELQIFSDLFDYAISKNQKIHIIGITLREELEILEKYYSEKGFLREDVNCFVVDFDKALVTVSVNIENLIWKGSDYKANGKKIFFVPPVRESGQNKAMFKGINRGSISSIFIKDFSNPENTKFLENCIKEEKILPLTFSKVLFYNAKDMGFDGIEKEFIVKY
;
A
#
# COMPACT_ATOMS: atom_id res chain seq x y z
N MET A 1 25.80 -1.72 7.99
CA MET A 1 25.47 -0.56 7.13
C MET A 1 24.97 -1.15 5.82
N TYR A 2 23.65 -1.19 5.61
CA TYR A 2 23.05 -1.77 4.40
C TYR A 2 22.92 -0.65 3.35
N SER A 3 24.01 -0.40 2.61
CA SER A 3 24.22 0.77 1.77
C SER A 3 23.69 0.66 0.33
N GLU A 4 22.77 -0.26 0.05
CA GLU A 4 22.17 -0.45 -1.29
C GLU A 4 20.65 -0.23 -1.30
N VAL A 5 20.16 0.54 -0.32
CA VAL A 5 18.74 0.73 -0.11
C VAL A 5 18.36 2.13 -0.57
N TYR A 6 17.43 2.23 -1.53
CA TYR A 6 16.90 3.49 -2.08
C TYR A 6 16.60 4.48 -0.94
N SER A 7 17.23 5.67 -0.97
CA SER A 7 17.13 6.59 0.14
C SER A 7 15.69 7.13 0.25
N PRO A 8 15.17 7.39 1.47
CA PRO A 8 13.85 7.99 1.63
C PRO A 8 13.70 9.31 0.86
N LYS A 9 14.80 10.07 0.74
CA LYS A 9 14.81 11.34 0.01
C LYS A 9 14.59 11.13 -1.48
N ASP A 10 15.29 10.15 -2.08
CA ASP A 10 15.18 9.88 -3.51
C ASP A 10 13.82 9.28 -3.86
N GLU A 11 13.30 8.37 -3.01
CA GLU A 11 11.94 7.83 -3.16
C GLU A 11 10.88 8.94 -3.11
N LEU A 12 10.95 9.82 -2.10
CA LEU A 12 10.02 10.94 -1.98
C LEU A 12 10.12 11.90 -3.17
N GLN A 13 11.33 12.14 -3.69
CA GLN A 13 11.52 12.99 -4.87
C GLN A 13 10.83 12.39 -6.10
N ILE A 14 11.02 11.09 -6.36
CA ILE A 14 10.37 10.40 -7.49
C ILE A 14 8.85 10.43 -7.33
N PHE A 15 8.34 10.16 -6.14
CA PHE A 15 6.91 10.26 -5.86
C PHE A 15 6.38 11.66 -6.18
N SER A 16 7.07 12.70 -5.69
CA SER A 16 6.66 14.10 -5.87
C SER A 16 6.69 14.50 -7.34
N ASP A 17 7.73 14.09 -8.08
CA ASP A 17 7.85 14.37 -9.51
C ASP A 17 6.72 13.72 -10.32
N LEU A 18 6.39 12.45 -10.02
CA LEU A 18 5.27 11.74 -10.65
C LEU A 18 3.92 12.37 -10.29
N PHE A 19 3.75 12.75 -9.03
CA PHE A 19 2.55 13.40 -8.52
C PHE A 19 2.31 14.74 -9.23
N ASP A 20 3.30 15.63 -9.21
CA ASP A 20 3.23 16.95 -9.84
C ASP A 20 3.05 16.86 -11.35
N TYR A 21 3.70 15.88 -12.00
CA TYR A 21 3.48 15.59 -13.40
C TYR A 21 2.01 15.24 -13.69
N ALA A 22 1.41 14.32 -12.93
CA ALA A 22 0.02 13.93 -13.11
C ALA A 22 -0.96 15.10 -12.92
N ILE A 23 -0.73 15.92 -11.88
CA ILE A 23 -1.57 17.11 -11.63
C ILE A 23 -1.43 18.13 -12.76
N SER A 24 -0.19 18.47 -13.14
CA SER A 24 0.07 19.49 -14.17
C SER A 24 -0.38 19.08 -15.57
N LYS A 25 -0.38 17.77 -15.87
CA LYS A 25 -0.84 17.23 -17.17
C LYS A 25 -2.30 16.77 -17.17
N ASN A 26 -2.99 16.88 -16.03
CA ASN A 26 -4.33 16.32 -15.85
C ASN A 26 -4.39 14.84 -16.29
N GLN A 27 -3.37 14.07 -15.91
CA GLN A 27 -3.21 12.67 -16.29
C GLN A 27 -3.54 11.77 -15.12
N LYS A 28 -4.38 10.78 -15.35
CA LYS A 28 -4.68 9.74 -14.36
C LYS A 28 -3.52 8.76 -14.28
N ILE A 29 -2.97 8.57 -13.09
CA ILE A 29 -1.88 7.64 -12.79
C ILE A 29 -2.18 6.82 -11.54
N HIS A 30 -1.53 5.66 -11.44
CA HIS A 30 -1.48 4.85 -10.24
C HIS A 30 -0.01 4.61 -9.88
N ILE A 31 0.42 5.05 -8.70
CA ILE A 31 1.79 4.89 -8.21
C ILE A 31 1.85 3.65 -7.33
N ILE A 32 2.67 2.69 -7.74
CA ILE A 32 2.79 1.40 -7.05
C ILE A 32 3.93 1.44 -6.02
N GLY A 33 3.62 0.99 -4.82
CA GLY A 33 4.63 0.64 -3.82
C GLY A 33 5.12 1.79 -2.97
N ILE A 34 4.28 2.78 -2.63
CA ILE A 34 4.68 3.84 -1.69
C ILE A 34 5.08 3.23 -0.33
N THR A 35 6.08 3.80 0.33
CA THR A 35 6.53 3.28 1.64
C THR A 35 6.74 4.35 2.70
N LEU A 36 6.60 5.63 2.34
CA LEU A 36 6.84 6.77 3.21
C LEU A 36 5.52 7.43 3.60
N ARG A 37 5.41 7.78 4.87
CA ARG A 37 4.32 8.57 5.44
C ARG A 37 4.22 9.92 4.75
N GLU A 38 5.35 10.51 4.40
CA GLU A 38 5.43 11.79 3.71
C GLU A 38 4.71 11.74 2.34
N GLU A 39 4.80 10.63 1.60
CA GLU A 39 4.05 10.41 0.35
C GLU A 39 2.54 10.35 0.62
N LEU A 40 2.15 9.65 1.69
CA LEU A 40 0.77 9.54 2.11
C LEU A 40 0.18 10.89 2.55
N GLU A 41 0.95 11.72 3.25
CA GLU A 41 0.55 13.06 3.67
C GLU A 41 0.27 13.98 2.46
N ILE A 42 1.10 13.92 1.42
CA ILE A 42 0.87 14.64 0.16
C ILE A 42 -0.44 14.19 -0.49
N LEU A 43 -0.66 12.87 -0.58
CA LEU A 43 -1.87 12.31 -1.17
C LEU A 43 -3.14 12.67 -0.39
N GLU A 44 -3.11 12.53 0.95
CA GLU A 44 -4.24 12.84 1.81
C GLU A 44 -4.61 14.32 1.76
N LYS A 45 -3.62 15.20 1.66
CA LYS A 45 -3.85 16.64 1.44
C LYS A 45 -4.59 16.88 0.12
N TYR A 46 -4.12 16.28 -0.98
CA TYR A 46 -4.79 16.37 -2.28
C TYR A 46 -6.22 15.84 -2.25
N TYR A 47 -6.46 14.69 -1.63
CA TYR A 47 -7.81 14.14 -1.49
C TYR A 47 -8.72 15.02 -0.65
N SER A 48 -8.19 15.66 0.40
CA SER A 48 -8.94 16.62 1.20
C SER A 48 -9.33 17.84 0.37
N GLU A 49 -8.40 18.39 -0.43
CA GLU A 49 -8.66 19.50 -1.35
C GLU A 49 -9.68 19.15 -2.45
N LYS A 50 -9.77 17.87 -2.82
CA LYS A 50 -10.79 17.35 -3.76
C LYS A 50 -12.14 17.03 -3.11
N GLY A 51 -12.26 17.16 -1.79
CA GLY A 51 -13.51 16.91 -1.06
C GLY A 51 -13.80 15.43 -0.84
N PHE A 52 -12.80 14.55 -0.89
CA PHE A 52 -12.97 13.11 -0.63
C PHE A 52 -12.94 12.76 0.87
N LEU A 53 -12.49 13.68 1.73
CA LEU A 53 -12.44 13.46 3.17
C LEU A 53 -13.85 13.53 3.79
N ARG A 54 -14.26 12.47 4.46
CA ARG A 54 -15.42 12.41 5.35
C ARG A 54 -14.99 12.81 6.76
N GLU A 55 -15.22 14.07 7.12
CA GLU A 55 -14.81 14.64 8.42
C GLU A 55 -15.48 13.95 9.61
N ASP A 56 -16.68 13.41 9.44
CA ASP A 56 -17.46 12.73 10.48
C ASP A 56 -16.83 11.42 10.97
N VAL A 57 -16.11 10.72 10.08
CA VAL A 57 -15.47 9.43 10.38
C VAL A 57 -13.96 9.45 10.14
N ASN A 58 -13.40 10.60 9.77
CA ASN A 58 -11.97 10.81 9.50
C ASN A 58 -11.36 9.81 8.49
N CYS A 59 -12.15 9.46 7.47
CA CYS A 59 -11.80 8.52 6.40
C CYS A 59 -12.02 9.17 5.03
N PHE A 60 -11.37 8.65 4.01
CA PHE A 60 -11.50 9.08 2.63
C PHE A 60 -12.46 8.16 1.88
N VAL A 61 -13.41 8.77 1.18
CA VAL A 61 -14.26 8.09 0.19
C VAL A 61 -13.83 8.65 -1.16
N VAL A 62 -12.75 8.09 -1.68
CA VAL A 62 -12.11 8.57 -2.91
C VAL A 62 -12.95 8.12 -4.11
N ASP A 63 -13.41 9.09 -4.89
CA ASP A 63 -13.96 8.82 -6.21
C ASP A 63 -12.81 8.58 -7.18
N PHE A 64 -12.49 7.31 -7.43
CA PHE A 64 -11.35 6.94 -8.26
C PHE A 64 -11.50 7.36 -9.71
N ASP A 65 -12.70 7.67 -10.21
CA ASP A 65 -12.87 8.21 -11.56
C ASP A 65 -12.43 9.67 -11.66
N LYS A 66 -12.54 10.40 -10.54
CA LYS A 66 -12.14 11.81 -10.44
C LYS A 66 -10.73 12.01 -9.88
N ALA A 67 -10.21 11.06 -9.13
CA ALA A 67 -8.85 11.11 -8.60
C ALA A 67 -7.82 10.93 -9.75
N LEU A 68 -6.94 11.91 -9.91
CA LEU A 68 -5.85 11.84 -10.89
C LEU A 68 -4.70 10.96 -10.41
N VAL A 69 -4.45 10.95 -9.10
CA VAL A 69 -3.38 10.14 -8.51
C VAL A 69 -4.02 9.19 -7.51
N THR A 70 -3.68 7.91 -7.66
CA THR A 70 -3.98 6.85 -6.70
C THR A 70 -2.71 6.10 -6.37
N VAL A 71 -2.68 5.40 -5.24
CA VAL A 71 -1.48 4.69 -4.77
C VAL A 71 -1.80 3.29 -4.27
N SER A 72 -0.81 2.42 -4.38
CA SER A 72 -0.80 1.12 -3.71
C SER A 72 0.46 0.93 -2.90
N VAL A 73 0.42 0.00 -1.95
CA VAL A 73 1.58 -0.43 -1.17
C VAL A 73 1.88 -1.88 -1.51
N ASN A 74 3.16 -2.22 -1.66
CA ASN A 74 3.54 -3.61 -1.87
C ASN A 74 3.33 -4.41 -0.59
N ILE A 75 2.83 -5.64 -0.73
CA ILE A 75 2.59 -6.50 0.42
C ILE A 75 3.87 -6.75 1.25
N GLU A 76 5.03 -6.82 0.59
CA GLU A 76 6.32 -7.01 1.26
C GLU A 76 6.63 -5.86 2.24
N ASN A 77 6.28 -4.62 1.89
CA ASN A 77 6.51 -3.42 2.70
C ASN A 77 5.50 -3.29 3.85
N LEU A 78 4.41 -4.07 3.84
CA LEU A 78 3.46 -4.17 4.95
C LEU A 78 3.82 -5.28 5.94
N ILE A 79 4.37 -6.38 5.44
CA ILE A 79 4.74 -7.55 6.24
C ILE A 79 6.02 -7.31 7.03
N TRP A 80 7.05 -6.79 6.35
CA TRP A 80 8.36 -6.63 6.92
C TRP A 80 8.57 -5.23 7.48
N LYS A 81 9.44 -5.12 8.48
CA LYS A 81 9.88 -3.86 9.09
C LYS A 81 11.40 -3.81 9.14
N GLY A 82 11.96 -2.60 9.28
CA GLY A 82 13.41 -2.39 9.35
C GLY A 82 14.13 -3.27 10.39
N SER A 83 13.47 -3.58 11.51
CA SER A 83 14.00 -4.50 12.53
C SER A 83 14.27 -5.92 12.01
N ASP A 84 13.55 -6.36 10.99
CA ASP A 84 13.60 -7.72 10.46
C ASP A 84 14.83 -7.97 9.59
N TYR A 85 15.53 -6.91 9.18
CA TYR A 85 16.81 -7.03 8.46
C TYR A 85 17.87 -7.76 9.28
N LYS A 86 17.80 -7.70 10.62
CA LYS A 86 18.75 -8.41 11.49
C LYS A 86 18.65 -9.94 11.33
N ALA A 87 17.43 -10.46 11.19
CA ALA A 87 17.18 -11.90 11.09
C ALA A 87 17.17 -12.40 9.65
N ASN A 88 16.67 -11.59 8.71
CA ASN A 88 16.42 -12.03 7.33
C ASN A 88 17.49 -11.56 6.34
N GLY A 89 18.23 -10.50 6.67
CA GLY A 89 19.29 -9.95 5.84
C GLY A 89 18.82 -9.68 4.41
N LYS A 90 19.59 -10.18 3.43
CA LYS A 90 19.35 -9.98 2.00
C LYS A 90 18.02 -10.56 1.47
N LYS A 91 17.37 -11.46 2.23
CA LYS A 91 16.11 -12.09 1.80
C LYS A 91 14.94 -11.11 1.67
N ILE A 92 15.03 -9.96 2.36
CA ILE A 92 13.99 -8.93 2.35
C ILE A 92 14.48 -7.62 1.73
N PHE A 93 15.45 -7.72 0.81
CA PHE A 93 15.92 -6.57 0.04
C PHE A 93 14.95 -6.35 -1.12
N PHE A 94 13.96 -5.50 -0.88
CA PHE A 94 12.94 -5.12 -1.85
C PHE A 94 13.17 -3.70 -2.38
N VAL A 95 12.51 -3.39 -3.49
CA VAL A 95 12.43 -2.05 -4.06
C VAL A 95 10.95 -1.73 -4.32
N PRO A 96 10.38 -0.68 -3.70
CA PRO A 96 10.98 0.16 -2.67
C PRO A 96 11.27 -0.62 -1.37
N PRO A 97 12.22 -0.16 -0.56
CA PRO A 97 12.76 -0.98 0.52
C PRO A 97 11.86 -1.02 1.75
N VAL A 98 12.03 -2.08 2.54
CA VAL A 98 11.35 -2.21 3.83
C VAL A 98 11.77 -1.04 4.72
N ARG A 99 10.78 -0.35 5.28
CA ARG A 99 10.96 0.83 6.14
C ARG A 99 10.79 0.50 7.62
N GLU A 100 11.14 1.47 8.45
CA GLU A 100 10.97 1.39 9.90
C GLU A 100 9.49 1.25 10.30
N SER A 101 9.26 0.74 11.52
CA SER A 101 7.91 0.43 12.01
C SER A 101 6.92 1.60 11.96
N GLY A 102 7.39 2.85 12.10
CA GLY A 102 6.55 4.05 11.99
C GLY A 102 5.98 4.25 10.58
N GLN A 103 6.80 4.00 9.55
CA GLN A 103 6.40 4.13 8.16
C GLN A 103 5.41 3.03 7.76
N ASN A 104 5.70 1.79 8.18
CA ASN A 104 4.80 0.65 7.99
C ASN A 104 3.42 0.87 8.65
N LYS A 105 3.39 1.41 9.89
CA LYS A 105 2.12 1.79 10.56
C LYS A 105 1.37 2.87 9.80
N ALA A 106 2.06 3.83 9.19
CA ALA A 106 1.43 4.86 8.38
C ALA A 106 0.73 4.25 7.15
N MET A 107 1.35 3.27 6.49
CA MET A 107 0.73 2.54 5.38
C MET A 107 -0.55 1.81 5.81
N PHE A 108 -0.52 1.07 6.93
CA PHE A 108 -1.74 0.46 7.47
C PHE A 108 -2.82 1.49 7.82
N LYS A 109 -2.43 2.64 8.36
CA LYS A 109 -3.37 3.74 8.64
C LYS A 109 -4.00 4.27 7.35
N GLY A 110 -3.21 4.48 6.28
CA GLY A 110 -3.73 4.95 5.00
C GLY A 110 -4.70 3.97 4.35
N ILE A 111 -4.40 2.67 4.43
CA ILE A 111 -5.32 1.60 4.00
C ILE A 111 -6.63 1.68 4.79
N ASN A 112 -6.55 1.71 6.13
CA ASN A 112 -7.74 1.75 6.99
C ASN A 112 -8.56 3.04 6.82
N ARG A 113 -7.93 4.15 6.44
CA ARG A 113 -8.61 5.42 6.15
C ARG A 113 -9.09 5.52 4.72
N GLY A 114 -8.82 4.56 3.85
CA GLY A 114 -9.23 4.60 2.43
C GLY A 114 -8.42 5.57 1.55
N SER A 115 -7.27 6.06 2.02
CA SER A 115 -6.36 6.90 1.21
C SER A 115 -5.43 6.06 0.32
N ILE A 116 -5.09 4.84 0.74
CA ILE A 116 -4.40 3.86 -0.11
C ILE A 116 -5.44 2.98 -0.79
N SER A 117 -5.39 2.93 -2.13
CA SER A 117 -6.42 2.29 -2.94
C SER A 117 -6.32 0.77 -2.97
N SER A 118 -5.10 0.21 -2.90
CA SER A 118 -4.91 -1.24 -2.98
C SER A 118 -3.57 -1.68 -2.37
N ILE A 119 -3.46 -3.00 -2.14
CA ILE A 119 -2.17 -3.67 -1.93
C ILE A 119 -1.75 -4.29 -3.25
N PHE A 120 -0.52 -3.97 -3.66
CA PHE A 120 0.11 -4.60 -4.80
C PHE A 120 0.75 -5.93 -4.37
N ILE A 121 0.42 -6.97 -5.12
CA ILE A 121 1.05 -8.28 -5.01
C ILE A 121 1.62 -8.59 -6.38
N LYS A 122 2.90 -8.97 -6.44
CA LYS A 122 3.56 -9.34 -7.70
C LYS A 122 2.85 -10.52 -8.35
N ASP A 123 3.01 -10.62 -9.66
CA ASP A 123 2.39 -11.62 -10.53
C ASP A 123 2.25 -13.02 -9.90
N PHE A 124 1.00 -13.46 -9.72
CA PHE A 124 0.63 -14.77 -9.19
C PHE A 124 0.93 -15.92 -10.15
N SER A 125 1.22 -15.63 -11.42
CA SER A 125 1.69 -16.65 -12.36
C SER A 125 3.05 -17.22 -11.93
N ASN A 126 3.81 -16.48 -11.12
CA ASN A 126 5.04 -16.94 -10.51
C ASN A 126 4.76 -17.74 -9.21
N PRO A 127 5.07 -19.05 -9.17
CA PRO A 127 4.85 -19.88 -7.99
C PRO A 127 5.55 -19.40 -6.72
N GLU A 128 6.67 -18.69 -6.84
CA GLU A 128 7.40 -18.14 -5.69
C GLU A 128 6.61 -17.02 -4.99
N ASN A 129 5.85 -16.21 -5.74
CA ASN A 129 5.00 -15.16 -5.17
C ASN A 129 3.80 -15.75 -4.42
N THR A 130 3.19 -16.80 -4.99
CA THR A 130 2.10 -17.54 -4.34
C THR A 130 2.59 -18.21 -3.06
N LYS A 131 3.76 -18.86 -3.11
CA LYS A 131 4.40 -19.47 -1.93
C LYS A 131 4.79 -18.44 -0.87
N PHE A 132 5.29 -17.28 -1.28
CA PHE A 132 5.55 -16.16 -0.38
C PHE A 132 4.27 -15.73 0.34
N LEU A 133 3.18 -15.54 -0.39
CA LEU A 133 1.90 -15.15 0.19
C LEU A 133 1.36 -16.20 1.16
N GLU A 134 1.39 -17.47 0.76
CA GLU A 134 1.00 -18.59 1.63
C GLU A 134 1.81 -18.62 2.92
N ASN A 135 3.13 -18.45 2.84
CA ASN A 135 3.99 -18.41 4.03
C ASN A 135 3.64 -17.21 4.92
N CYS A 136 3.29 -16.06 4.35
CA CYS A 136 2.91 -14.90 5.13
C CYS A 136 1.61 -15.10 5.91
N ILE A 137 0.67 -15.87 5.36
CA ILE A 137 -0.56 -16.25 6.04
C ILE A 137 -0.27 -17.34 7.10
N LYS A 138 0.44 -18.42 6.72
CA LYS A 138 0.76 -19.55 7.60
C LYS A 138 1.63 -19.17 8.80
N GLU A 139 2.56 -18.24 8.62
CA GLU A 139 3.43 -17.74 9.67
C GLU A 139 2.84 -16.51 10.40
N GLU A 140 1.57 -16.16 10.12
CA GLU A 140 0.85 -15.02 10.72
C GLU A 140 1.58 -13.68 10.61
N LYS A 141 2.38 -13.51 9.55
CA LYS A 141 3.10 -12.26 9.28
C LYS A 141 2.18 -11.11 8.93
N ILE A 142 0.99 -11.42 8.43
CA ILE A 142 -0.16 -10.53 8.35
C ILE A 142 -1.34 -11.20 9.04
N LEU A 143 -2.07 -10.45 9.86
CA LEU A 143 -3.30 -10.97 10.47
C LEU A 143 -4.29 -11.31 9.35
N PRO A 144 -4.89 -12.51 9.32
CA PRO A 144 -5.84 -12.91 8.29
C PRO A 144 -7.00 -11.92 8.13
N LEU A 145 -7.44 -11.31 9.23
CA LEU A 145 -8.47 -10.27 9.21
C LEU A 145 -8.01 -8.99 8.49
N THR A 146 -6.77 -8.56 8.69
CA THR A 146 -6.24 -7.38 7.98
C THR A 146 -6.09 -7.69 6.50
N PHE A 147 -5.64 -8.89 6.17
CA PHE A 147 -5.48 -9.33 4.78
C PHE A 147 -6.82 -9.45 4.06
N SER A 148 -7.84 -10.02 4.71
CA SER A 148 -9.19 -10.18 4.15
C SER A 148 -9.84 -8.84 3.81
N LYS A 149 -9.66 -7.83 4.67
CA LYS A 149 -10.15 -6.46 4.41
C LYS A 149 -9.58 -5.85 3.14
N VAL A 150 -8.29 -6.05 2.89
CA VAL A 150 -7.66 -5.45 1.72
C VAL A 150 -7.99 -6.21 0.45
N LEU A 151 -8.05 -7.54 0.53
CA LEU A 151 -8.53 -8.36 -0.58
C LEU A 151 -10.00 -8.09 -0.92
N PHE A 152 -10.83 -7.73 0.06
CA PHE A 152 -12.24 -7.41 -0.19
C PHE A 152 -12.42 -6.25 -1.17
N TYR A 153 -11.62 -5.19 -1.06
CA TYR A 153 -11.68 -4.07 -2.00
C TYR A 153 -11.20 -4.47 -3.40
N ASN A 154 -10.11 -5.25 -3.50
CA ASN A 154 -9.68 -5.82 -4.77
C ASN A 154 -10.77 -6.72 -5.39
N ALA A 155 -11.46 -7.52 -4.58
CA ALA A 155 -12.54 -8.39 -5.05
C ALA A 155 -13.75 -7.57 -5.53
N LYS A 156 -14.09 -6.48 -4.84
CA LYS A 156 -15.13 -5.54 -5.29
C LYS A 156 -14.80 -4.94 -6.66
N ASP A 157 -13.54 -4.56 -6.87
CA ASP A 157 -13.08 -4.06 -8.19
C ASP A 157 -13.19 -5.13 -9.28
N MET A 158 -13.12 -6.42 -8.91
CA MET A 158 -13.35 -7.56 -9.81
C MET A 158 -14.83 -7.97 -9.92
N GLY A 159 -15.76 -7.20 -9.32
CA GLY A 159 -17.20 -7.42 -9.42
C GLY A 159 -17.82 -8.28 -8.30
N PHE A 160 -17.12 -8.48 -7.18
CA PHE A 160 -17.69 -9.15 -6.01
C PHE A 160 -18.66 -8.24 -5.25
N ASP A 161 -19.88 -8.72 -4.95
CA ASP A 161 -20.95 -7.93 -4.32
C ASP A 161 -21.32 -8.39 -2.89
N GLY A 162 -20.36 -8.94 -2.15
CA GLY A 162 -20.56 -9.34 -0.75
C GLY A 162 -20.33 -8.22 0.26
N ILE A 163 -20.62 -8.48 1.54
CA ILE A 163 -20.28 -7.58 2.66
C ILE A 163 -18.98 -8.01 3.35
N GLU A 164 -18.18 -7.04 3.82
CA GLU A 164 -16.83 -7.27 4.37
C GLU A 164 -16.80 -8.33 5.49
N LYS A 165 -17.85 -8.36 6.34
CA LYS A 165 -17.98 -9.32 7.46
C LYS A 165 -18.14 -10.77 7.01
N GLU A 166 -18.57 -10.99 5.78
CA GLU A 166 -18.79 -12.32 5.21
C GLU A 166 -17.61 -12.76 4.32
N PHE A 167 -16.62 -11.88 4.11
CA PHE A 167 -15.44 -12.18 3.33
C PHE A 167 -14.44 -13.01 4.15
N ILE A 168 -14.60 -14.34 4.07
CA ILE A 168 -13.76 -15.31 4.77
C ILE A 168 -12.67 -15.82 3.83
N VAL A 169 -11.42 -15.47 4.12
CA VAL A 169 -10.26 -16.08 3.46
C VAL A 169 -9.96 -17.41 4.18
N LYS A 170 -10.32 -18.54 3.55
CA LYS A 170 -9.93 -19.88 4.01
C LYS A 170 -8.55 -20.21 3.46
N TYR A 171 -7.64 -20.63 4.34
CA TYR A 171 -6.28 -21.05 4.02
C TYR A 171 -6.02 -22.44 4.57
#